data_AF-A0A414Q818-F1
#
_entry.id   AF-A0A414Q818-F1
#
_cell.length_a   1.000
_cell.length_b   1.000
_cell.length_c   1.000
_cell.angle_alpha   90.00
_cell.angle_beta   90.00
_cell.angle_gamma   90.00
#
_symmetry.space_group_name_H-M   'P 1'
#
loop_
_entity.id
_entity.type
_entity.pdbx_description
1 polymer ?
#
loop_
_entity_poly.entity_id
_entity_poly.type
_entity_poly.pdbx_seq_one_letter_code
_entity_poly.pdbx_strand_id
1 'polypeptide(L)'
;MSAIDIIRGILIYMYGQDHNPPHLHIKDGGNWFTITIKDRMVEGKGTAKTIRLINEYIDTHEAQLLEIWEKAQNGEKIEKIKR
;
A
#
# COMPACT_ATOMS: atom_id res chain seq x y z
N MET A 1 -11.32 -1.22 4.88
CA MET A 1 -10.10 -2.01 4.62
C MET A 1 -10.33 -2.79 3.35
N SER A 2 -9.56 -2.51 2.31
CA SER A 2 -9.61 -3.29 1.07
C SER A 2 -8.22 -3.81 0.76
N ALA A 3 -8.06 -5.13 0.77
CA ALA A 3 -6.81 -5.78 0.38
C ALA A 3 -6.61 -5.60 -1.14
N ILE A 4 -5.45 -5.06 -1.50
CA ILE A 4 -5.11 -4.72 -2.87
C ILE A 4 -4.26 -5.82 -3.49
N ASP A 5 -3.31 -6.38 -2.74
CA ASP A 5 -2.50 -7.53 -3.15
C ASP A 5 -1.91 -8.26 -1.92
N ILE A 6 -1.38 -9.45 -2.17
CA ILE A 6 -0.57 -10.21 -1.22
C ILE A 6 0.69 -10.69 -1.95
N ILE A 7 1.85 -10.26 -1.45
CA ILE A 7 3.15 -10.67 -2.01
C ILE A 7 3.95 -11.41 -0.95
N ARG A 8 4.33 -12.66 -1.24
CA ARG A 8 5.17 -13.49 -0.34
C ARG A 8 4.64 -13.57 1.12
N GLY A 9 3.32 -13.52 1.30
CA GLY A 9 2.66 -13.53 2.62
C GLY A 9 2.52 -12.15 3.29
N ILE A 10 3.02 -11.09 2.66
CA ILE A 10 2.85 -9.70 3.10
C ILE A 10 1.53 -9.17 2.54
N LEU A 11 0.66 -8.72 3.42
CA LEU A 11 -0.64 -8.13 3.05
C LEU A 11 -0.46 -6.64 2.76
N ILE A 12 -0.96 -6.21 1.60
CA ILE A 12 -0.96 -4.83 1.14
C ILE A 12 -2.40 -4.35 1.00
N TYR A 13 -2.76 -3.25 1.64
CA TYR A 13 -4.13 -2.74 1.65
C TYR A 13 -4.20 -1.22 1.77
N MET A 14 -5.36 -0.67 1.42
CA MET A 14 -5.72 0.74 1.64
C MET A 14 -7.07 0.85 2.37
N TYR A 15 -7.31 2.00 2.99
CA TYR A 15 -8.65 2.42 3.41
C TYR A 15 -9.10 3.62 2.57
N GLY A 16 -10.31 3.56 2.03
CA GLY A 16 -10.88 4.70 1.29
C GLY A 16 -11.24 5.91 2.16
N GLN A 17 -11.28 5.74 3.49
CA GLN A 17 -11.50 6.85 4.43
C GLN A 17 -10.20 7.46 4.97
N ASP A 18 -9.03 6.97 4.54
CA ASP A 18 -7.76 7.57 4.94
C ASP A 18 -7.58 8.95 4.31
N HIS A 19 -6.65 9.74 4.86
CA HIS A 19 -6.34 11.07 4.39
C HIS A 19 -5.02 11.10 3.61
N ASN A 20 -4.82 12.17 2.84
CA ASN A 20 -3.55 12.44 2.16
C ASN A 20 -2.38 12.54 3.17
N PRO A 21 -1.16 12.17 2.75
CA PRO A 21 -0.78 11.73 1.41
C PRO A 21 -1.19 10.27 1.09
N PRO A 22 -1.29 9.88 -0.19
CA PRO A 22 -1.56 8.50 -0.58
C PRO A 22 -0.55 7.53 0.01
N HIS A 23 -1.04 6.47 0.67
CA HIS A 23 -0.18 5.51 1.36
C HIS A 23 -0.75 4.09 1.31
N LEU A 24 0.15 3.12 1.52
CA LEU A 24 -0.19 1.71 1.69
C LEU A 24 -0.09 1.34 3.16
N HIS A 25 -0.96 0.44 3.59
CA HIS A 25 -0.82 -0.26 4.87
C HIS A 25 -0.25 -1.66 4.62
N ILE A 26 0.76 -2.02 5.39
CA ILE A 26 1.52 -3.25 5.23
C ILE A 26 1.44 -4.07 6.51
N LYS A 27 1.10 -5.35 6.38
CA LYS A 27 1.15 -6.32 7.48
C LYS A 27 2.06 -7.49 7.11
N ASP A 28 3.09 -7.72 7.91
CA ASP A 28 4.10 -8.76 7.70
C ASP A 28 4.54 -9.39 9.02
N GLY A 29 4.18 -10.67 9.23
CA GLY A 29 4.72 -11.46 10.35
C GLY A 29 4.55 -10.82 11.74
N GLY A 30 3.47 -10.08 11.98
CA GLY A 30 3.23 -9.35 13.25
C GLY A 30 3.87 -7.96 13.31
N ASN A 31 4.43 -7.46 12.21
CA ASN A 31 4.80 -6.06 12.02
C ASN A 31 3.71 -5.34 11.22
N TRP A 32 3.54 -4.05 11.50
CA TRP A 32 2.60 -3.16 10.82
C TRP A 32 3.24 -1.80 10.58
N PHE A 33 3.15 -1.33 9.36
CA PHE A 33 3.60 0.01 8.99
C PHE A 33 2.78 0.56 7.83
N THR A 34 2.79 1.88 7.69
CA THR A 34 2.33 2.57 6.48
C THR A 34 3.54 3.04 5.67
N ILE A 35 3.37 3.16 4.36
CA ILE A 35 4.36 3.76 3.48
C ILE A 35 3.68 4.64 2.43
N THR A 36 4.12 5.89 2.29
CA THR A 36 3.55 6.83 1.30
C THR A 36 3.97 6.45 -0.13
N ILE A 37 3.04 6.55 -1.07
CA ILE A 37 3.21 6.16 -2.48
C ILE A 37 4.08 7.14 -3.27
N LYS A 38 4.40 8.34 -2.77
CA LYS A 38 5.32 9.27 -3.45
C LYS A 38 6.61 9.44 -2.66
N ASP A 39 6.50 9.88 -1.42
CA ASP A 39 7.67 10.30 -0.63
C ASP A 39 8.37 9.15 0.09
N ARG A 40 7.86 7.91 -0.05
CA ARG A 40 8.34 6.68 0.62
C ARG A 40 8.54 6.84 2.14
N MET A 41 7.85 7.77 2.78
CA MET A 41 7.84 7.93 4.23
C MET A 41 7.22 6.70 4.89
N VAL A 42 7.90 6.13 5.88
CA VAL A 42 7.48 4.93 6.61
C VAL A 42 7.09 5.31 8.03
N GLU A 43 5.90 4.89 8.46
CA GLU A 43 5.45 5.04 9.84
C GLU A 43 5.09 3.68 10.45
N GLY A 44 5.56 3.43 11.67
CA GLY A 44 5.35 2.16 12.37
C GLY A 44 6.57 1.25 12.29
N LYS A 45 6.34 -0.07 12.29
CA LYS A 45 7.41 -1.08 12.39
C LYS A 45 7.38 -1.99 11.17
N GLY A 46 8.50 -2.06 10.47
CA GLY A 46 8.76 -3.00 9.38
C GLY A 46 10.21 -3.44 9.41
N THR A 47 10.50 -4.64 8.90
CA THR A 47 11.90 -5.05 8.71
C THR A 47 12.47 -4.34 7.49
N ALA A 48 13.79 -4.10 7.46
CA ALA A 48 14.45 -3.50 6.29
C ALA A 48 14.19 -4.29 5.00
N LYS A 49 14.10 -5.63 5.11
CA LYS A 49 13.78 -6.51 3.98
C LYS A 49 12.37 -6.29 3.45
N THR A 50 11.39 -6.17 4.35
CA THR A 50 9.98 -5.93 4.00
C THR A 50 9.83 -4.56 3.35
N ILE A 51 10.41 -3.52 3.96
CA ILE A 51 10.35 -2.15 3.44
C ILE A 51 10.96 -2.07 2.03
N ARG A 52 12.13 -2.69 1.82
CA ARG A 52 12.76 -2.73 0.49
C ARG A 52 11.85 -3.39 -0.56
N LEU A 53 11.27 -4.55 -0.23
CA LEU A 53 10.37 -5.25 -1.14
C LEU A 53 9.13 -4.41 -1.48
N ILE A 54 8.58 -3.68 -0.50
CA ILE A 54 7.44 -2.80 -0.73
C ILE A 54 7.84 -1.58 -1.58
N ASN A 55 9.05 -1.03 -1.44
CA ASN A 55 9.52 0.02 -2.35
C ASN A 55 9.58 -0.49 -3.80
N GLU A 56 10.21 -1.64 -4.05
CA GLU A 56 10.27 -2.27 -5.38
C GLU A 56 8.86 -2.54 -5.97
N TYR A 57 7.92 -2.93 -5.09
CA TYR A 57 6.52 -3.09 -5.47
C TYR A 57 5.85 -1.76 -5.87
N ILE A 58 6.07 -0.68 -5.10
CA ILE A 58 5.51 0.63 -5.45
C ILE A 58 6.13 1.12 -6.76
N ASP A 59 7.44 0.96 -6.98
CA ASP A 59 8.12 1.41 -8.20
C ASP A 59 7.51 0.78 -9.46
N THR A 60 7.07 -0.47 -9.37
CA THR A 60 6.48 -1.22 -10.48
C THR A 60 4.99 -0.96 -10.68
N HIS A 61 4.29 -0.44 -9.66
CA HIS A 61 2.82 -0.31 -9.66
C HIS A 61 2.32 1.10 -9.33
N GLU A 62 3.20 2.10 -9.24
CA GLU A 62 2.89 3.43 -8.70
C GLU A 62 1.63 4.05 -9.35
N ALA A 63 1.55 4.02 -10.67
CA ALA A 63 0.40 4.56 -11.40
C ALA A 63 -0.92 3.87 -11.03
N GLN A 64 -0.94 2.53 -10.97
CA GLN A 64 -2.13 1.78 -10.58
C GLN A 64 -2.51 2.04 -9.11
N LEU A 65 -1.51 2.15 -8.23
CA LEU A 65 -1.75 2.44 -6.80
C LEU A 65 -2.36 3.82 -6.61
N LEU A 66 -1.91 4.83 -7.36
CA LEU A 66 -2.50 6.17 -7.32
C LEU A 66 -3.94 6.18 -7.87
N GLU A 67 -4.22 5.45 -8.95
CA GLU A 67 -5.57 5.30 -9.48
C GLU A 67 -6.50 4.61 -8.46
N ILE A 68 -6.02 3.55 -7.81
CA ILE A 68 -6.77 2.85 -6.77
C ILE A 68 -7.04 3.79 -5.58
N TRP A 69 -6.05 4.60 -5.18
CA TRP A 69 -6.21 5.59 -4.12
C TRP A 69 -7.29 6.62 -4.47
N GLU A 70 -7.27 7.17 -5.68
CA GLU A 70 -8.27 8.14 -6.15
C GLU A 70 -9.69 7.55 -6.10
N LYS A 71 -9.87 6.35 -6.64
CA LYS A 71 -11.15 5.61 -6.55
C LYS A 71 -11.58 5.39 -5.10
N ALA A 72 -10.63 5.02 -4.24
CA ALA A 72 -10.90 4.80 -2.82
C ALA A 72 -11.41 6.07 -2.13
N GLN A 73 -10.81 7.23 -2.42
CA GLN A 73 -11.23 8.54 -1.90
C GLN A 73 -12.62 8.95 -2.39
N ASN A 74 -12.97 8.58 -3.62
CA ASN A 74 -14.30 8.85 -4.20
C ASN A 74 -15.39 7.90 -3.70
N GLY A 75 -15.07 6.96 -2.81
CA GLY A 75 -16.00 5.93 -2.34
C GLY A 75 -16.32 4.86 -3.40
N GLU A 76 -15.52 4.80 -4.46
CA GLU A 76 -15.66 3.81 -5.52
C GLU A 76 -15.09 2.45 -5.09
N LYS A 77 -15.41 1.42 -5.87
CA LYS A 77 -14.92 0.07 -5.61
C LYS A 77 -13.41 -0.01 -5.82
N ILE A 78 -12.68 -0.36 -4.77
CA ILE A 78 -11.25 -0.65 -4.82
C ILE A 78 -11.02 -1.95 -5.61
N GLU A 79 -10.20 -1.87 -6.65
CA GLU A 79 -9.77 -3.02 -7.46
C GLU A 79 -8.47 -3.62 -6.93
N LYS A 80 -8.22 -4.88 -7.30
CA LYS A 80 -6.93 -5.53 -7.03
C LYS A 80 -5.91 -5.08 -8.07
N ILE A 81 -4.64 -5.10 -7.68
CA ILE A 81 -3.53 -4.82 -8.61
C ILE A 81 -3.46 -5.90 -9.70
N LYS A 82 -3.24 -5.46 -10.95
CA LYS A 82 -3.10 -6.33 -12.13
C LYS A 82 -1.61 -6.59 -12.39
N ARG A 83 -1.24 -7.86 -12.53
CA ARG A 83 0.14 -8.35 -12.72
C ARG A 83 0.52 -8.43 -14.19
#